data_AF-A0AAN5YTN8-F1
#
_entry.id   AF-A0AAN5YTN8-F1
#
_cell.length_a   1.000
_cell.length_b   1.000
_cell.length_c   1.000
_cell.angle_alpha   90.00
_cell.angle_beta   90.00
_cell.angle_gamma   90.00
#
_symmetry.space_group_name_H-M   'P 1'
#
loop_
_entity.id
_entity.type
_entity.pdbx_description
1 polymer ?
#
loop_
_entity_poly.entity_id
_entity_poly.type
_entity_poly.pdbx_seq_one_letter_code
_entity_poly.pdbx_strand_id
1 'polypeptide(L)'
;MAEAIGLASSLVALAGFAFQASKSLYQVLESFKSTKRTVRELRHELDALNQVIEELQKVAVDHEKDLSTLKLPLLRCGKTCEEFEDAIEKCAPRSDVQRPRIIEWARLQYMGGDISNLKATLSGYKATISIALGGATFRKTAVTSSVLEEYKQMIAETTSDLQDHLLDLDSRVQSLQWKGSLQSAPNELEEIREEKASTEQCLNICAGVSEAIEAFEKNLSLGSDAHSASRVEQKSSAQARIITKAMLTEFQVKLLTSRKDFESRMKELDRRLHDLSEKGPQLTREEALRLESMKEERDSISQCLNICTDASDLAGNPRVNIFENIKSADDSHQLVVSTIGDLISAKHITTGARSAQWFGQMSDETLQQLSRNHKLVPPEEKEPGLRVSHGFREKYGAGYKLDHSQNKGKNSHSGGS
;
A
#
# COMPACT_ATOMS: atom_id res chain seq x y z
N MET A 1 29.71 -1.43 -35.16
CA MET A 1 28.94 -2.61 -34.69
C MET A 1 27.62 -2.08 -34.15
N ALA A 2 26.58 -2.11 -34.98
CA ALA A 2 25.35 -1.33 -34.82
C ALA A 2 24.11 -2.21 -34.55
N GLU A 3 24.30 -3.41 -34.01
CA GLU A 3 23.24 -4.42 -33.89
C GLU A 3 22.87 -4.79 -32.43
N ALA A 4 23.08 -3.89 -31.46
CA ALA A 4 22.65 -4.09 -30.07
C ALA A 4 21.62 -3.06 -29.56
N ILE A 5 21.21 -2.09 -30.39
CA ILE A 5 20.29 -1.01 -29.99
C ILE A 5 18.82 -1.41 -30.18
N GLY A 6 18.55 -2.49 -30.92
CA GLY A 6 17.18 -2.92 -31.25
C GLY A 6 16.43 -3.70 -30.14
N LEU A 7 17.14 -4.31 -29.19
CA LEU A 7 16.54 -5.15 -28.12
C LEU A 7 16.43 -4.43 -26.77
N ALA A 8 17.11 -3.29 -26.59
CA ALA A 8 17.17 -2.55 -25.32
C ALA A 8 16.01 -1.54 -25.09
N SER A 9 14.99 -1.50 -25.96
CA SER A 9 13.95 -0.46 -25.90
C SER A 9 12.72 -0.81 -25.04
N SER A 10 12.44 -2.10 -24.81
CA SER A 10 11.26 -2.50 -24.04
C SER A 10 11.51 -2.42 -22.53
N LEU A 11 10.48 -2.10 -21.76
CA LEU A 11 10.59 -2.06 -20.29
C LEU A 11 11.02 -3.42 -19.72
N VAL A 12 10.47 -4.51 -20.26
CA VAL A 12 10.78 -5.88 -19.85
C VAL A 12 12.25 -6.22 -20.12
N ALA A 13 12.80 -5.84 -21.27
CA ALA A 13 14.21 -6.08 -21.57
C ALA A 13 15.13 -5.32 -20.62
N LEU A 14 14.80 -4.06 -20.30
CA LEU A 14 15.59 -3.24 -19.37
C LEU A 14 15.50 -3.74 -17.93
N ALA A 15 14.31 -4.19 -17.49
CA ALA A 15 14.15 -4.85 -16.20
C ALA A 15 14.92 -6.19 -16.16
N GLY A 16 14.94 -6.94 -17.27
CA GLY A 16 15.76 -8.14 -17.44
C GLY A 16 17.25 -7.86 -17.27
N PHE A 17 17.74 -6.84 -17.99
CA PHE A 17 19.13 -6.38 -17.92
C PHE A 17 19.53 -5.96 -16.50
N ALA A 18 18.77 -5.05 -15.88
CA ALA A 18 19.04 -4.56 -14.53
C ALA A 18 19.06 -5.69 -13.49
N PHE A 19 18.13 -6.65 -13.61
CA PHE A 19 18.09 -7.82 -12.72
C PHE A 19 19.34 -8.69 -12.85
N GLN A 20 19.77 -8.99 -14.08
CA GLN A 20 20.96 -9.83 -14.29
C GLN A 20 22.23 -9.15 -13.80
N ALA A 21 22.41 -7.86 -14.09
CA ALA A 21 23.56 -7.09 -13.64
C ALA A 21 23.61 -6.99 -12.10
N SER A 22 22.50 -6.63 -11.46
CA SER A 22 22.40 -6.56 -9.99
C SER A 22 22.64 -7.91 -9.32
N LYS A 23 22.12 -8.99 -9.91
CA LYS A 23 22.35 -10.37 -9.43
C LYS A 23 23.80 -10.82 -9.59
N SER A 24 24.45 -10.49 -10.70
CA SER A 24 25.87 -10.81 -10.93
C SER A 24 26.75 -10.11 -9.90
N LEU A 25 26.54 -8.80 -9.70
CA LEU A 25 27.24 -8.04 -8.68
C LEU A 25 27.01 -8.60 -7.26
N TYR A 26 25.78 -9.00 -6.92
CA TYR A 26 25.49 -9.66 -5.64
C TYR A 26 26.34 -10.93 -5.46
N GLN A 27 26.42 -11.78 -6.48
CA GLN A 27 27.18 -13.03 -6.43
C GLN A 27 28.68 -12.78 -6.27
N VAL A 28 29.21 -11.79 -7.00
CA VAL A 28 30.60 -11.35 -6.88
C VAL A 28 30.87 -10.91 -5.44
N LEU A 29 30.03 -10.05 -4.86
CA LEU A 29 30.17 -9.59 -3.47
C LEU A 29 30.02 -10.72 -2.43
N GLU A 30 29.14 -11.70 -2.68
CA GLU A 30 28.95 -12.87 -1.81
C GLU A 30 30.21 -13.75 -1.77
N SER A 31 30.88 -13.91 -2.92
CA SER A 31 32.08 -14.75 -3.05
C SER A 31 33.25 -14.28 -2.18
N PHE A 32 33.34 -12.97 -1.89
CA PHE A 32 34.40 -12.39 -1.05
C PHE A 32 34.22 -12.68 0.45
N LYS A 33 33.04 -13.16 0.90
CA LYS A 33 32.72 -13.44 2.31
C LYS A 33 33.16 -12.34 3.27
N SER A 34 32.96 -11.08 2.88
CA SER A 34 33.45 -9.91 3.63
C SER A 34 32.78 -9.75 4.98
N THR A 35 33.58 -9.49 6.02
CA THR A 35 33.10 -9.14 7.36
C THR A 35 32.90 -7.63 7.55
N LYS A 36 33.14 -6.80 6.53
CA LYS A 36 32.93 -5.34 6.61
C LYS A 36 31.45 -5.00 6.53
N ARG A 37 30.97 -4.15 7.45
CA ARG A 37 29.57 -3.74 7.55
C ARG A 37 29.03 -3.15 6.24
N THR A 38 29.76 -2.23 5.62
CA THR A 38 29.34 -1.56 4.37
C THR A 38 29.11 -2.53 3.21
N VAL A 39 29.92 -3.60 3.10
CA VAL A 39 29.73 -4.63 2.08
C VAL A 39 28.51 -5.50 2.39
N ARG A 40 28.23 -5.79 3.67
CA ARG A 40 27.00 -6.50 4.04
C ARG A 40 25.76 -5.69 3.72
N GLU A 41 25.78 -4.40 4.06
CA GLU A 41 24.67 -3.48 3.76
C GLU A 41 24.42 -3.37 2.26
N LEU A 42 25.47 -3.24 1.43
CA LEU A 42 25.33 -3.24 -0.03
C LEU A 42 24.72 -4.56 -0.55
N ARG A 43 25.12 -5.71 -0.01
CA ARG A 43 24.51 -7.00 -0.40
C ARG A 43 23.03 -7.08 -0.04
N HIS A 44 22.64 -6.61 1.14
CA HIS A 44 21.22 -6.56 1.53
C HIS A 44 20.43 -5.62 0.61
N GLU A 45 21.04 -4.50 0.23
CA GLU A 45 20.43 -3.53 -0.69
C GLU A 45 20.25 -4.12 -2.09
N LEU A 46 21.25 -4.83 -2.62
CA LEU A 46 21.17 -5.54 -3.90
C LEU A 46 20.12 -6.65 -3.90
N ASP A 47 20.01 -7.40 -2.79
CA ASP A 47 18.97 -8.43 -2.66
C ASP A 47 17.57 -7.82 -2.68
N ALA A 48 17.36 -6.72 -1.94
CA ALA A 48 16.10 -5.98 -1.95
C ALA A 48 15.78 -5.38 -3.34
N LEU A 49 16.80 -4.83 -4.02
CA LEU A 49 16.67 -4.34 -5.39
C LEU A 49 16.27 -5.48 -6.36
N ASN A 50 16.90 -6.64 -6.24
CA ASN A 50 16.57 -7.81 -7.06
C ASN A 50 15.10 -8.24 -6.88
N GLN A 51 14.60 -8.25 -5.65
CA GLN A 51 13.20 -8.58 -5.36
C GLN A 51 12.23 -7.60 -6.04
N VAL A 52 12.49 -6.29 -5.92
CA VAL A 52 11.65 -5.25 -6.53
C VAL A 52 11.70 -5.30 -8.07
N ILE A 53 12.86 -5.57 -8.68
CA ILE A 53 12.96 -5.74 -10.13
C ILE A 53 12.25 -7.02 -10.59
N GLU A 54 12.31 -8.11 -9.82
CA GLU A 54 11.57 -9.34 -10.15
C GLU A 54 10.05 -9.12 -10.11
N GLU A 55 9.56 -8.37 -9.13
CA GLU A 55 8.15 -7.92 -9.09
C GLU A 55 7.79 -7.08 -10.31
N LEU A 56 8.67 -6.14 -10.68
CA LEU A 56 8.50 -5.33 -11.88
C LEU A 56 8.38 -6.19 -13.14
N GLN A 57 9.22 -7.20 -13.31
CA GLN A 57 9.17 -8.09 -14.49
C GLN A 57 7.82 -8.81 -14.62
N LYS A 58 7.20 -9.21 -13.49
CA LYS A 58 5.89 -9.88 -13.48
C LYS A 58 4.77 -8.99 -14.00
N VAL A 59 4.83 -7.69 -13.72
CA VAL A 59 3.77 -6.73 -14.09
C VAL A 59 4.09 -5.91 -15.34
N ALA A 60 5.36 -5.84 -15.76
CA ALA A 60 5.82 -4.98 -16.86
C ALA A 60 5.16 -5.32 -18.20
N VAL A 61 4.75 -6.56 -18.43
CA VAL A 61 4.04 -6.98 -19.65
C VAL A 61 2.66 -6.33 -19.75
N ASP A 62 1.92 -6.31 -18.64
CA ASP A 62 0.54 -5.82 -18.60
C ASP A 62 0.45 -4.29 -18.39
N HIS A 63 1.56 -3.67 -17.95
CA HIS A 63 1.61 -2.28 -17.49
C HIS A 63 2.70 -1.43 -18.17
N GLU A 64 3.20 -1.84 -19.34
CA GLU A 64 4.34 -1.17 -19.99
C GLU A 64 4.12 0.34 -20.18
N LYS A 65 2.89 0.78 -20.51
CA LYS A 65 2.57 2.20 -20.69
C LYS A 65 2.57 3.00 -19.39
N ASP A 66 2.16 2.38 -18.29
CA ASP A 66 2.10 3.04 -16.98
C ASP A 66 3.49 3.18 -16.35
N LEU A 67 4.42 2.31 -16.75
CA LEU A 67 5.75 2.16 -16.16
C LEU A 67 6.88 2.56 -17.12
N SER A 68 6.56 3.10 -18.30
CA SER A 68 7.56 3.44 -19.33
C SER A 68 8.58 4.49 -18.87
N THR A 69 8.24 5.28 -17.85
CA THR A 69 9.13 6.27 -17.24
C THR A 69 10.32 5.63 -16.54
N LEU A 70 10.24 4.34 -16.14
CA LEU A 70 11.32 3.60 -15.50
C LEU A 70 12.44 3.15 -16.46
N LYS A 71 12.26 3.30 -17.78
CA LYS A 71 13.25 2.80 -18.76
C LYS A 71 14.65 3.35 -18.52
N LEU A 72 14.78 4.67 -18.33
CA LEU A 72 16.07 5.30 -18.05
C LEU A 72 16.63 4.88 -16.68
N PRO A 73 15.88 4.94 -15.56
CA PRO A 73 16.31 4.40 -14.27
C PRO A 73 16.81 2.95 -14.32
N LEU A 74 16.10 2.06 -15.01
CA LEU A 74 16.50 0.65 -15.12
C LEU A 74 17.78 0.47 -15.94
N LEU A 75 17.90 1.19 -17.05
CA LEU A 75 19.12 1.15 -17.86
C LEU A 75 20.34 1.59 -17.04
N ARG A 76 20.22 2.71 -16.32
CA ARG A 76 21.32 3.23 -15.51
C ARG A 76 21.60 2.36 -14.30
N CYS A 77 20.58 1.85 -13.63
CA CYS A 77 20.73 0.87 -12.55
C CYS A 77 21.56 -0.34 -12.98
N GLY A 78 21.24 -0.94 -14.13
CA GLY A 78 22.00 -2.08 -14.65
C GLY A 78 23.44 -1.72 -15.00
N LYS A 79 23.67 -0.59 -15.68
CA LYS A 79 25.02 -0.08 -15.99
C LYS A 79 25.84 0.16 -14.72
N THR A 80 25.27 0.82 -13.72
CA THR A 80 25.94 1.08 -12.44
C THR A 80 26.35 -0.21 -11.73
N CYS A 81 25.54 -1.27 -11.83
CA CYS A 81 25.91 -2.60 -11.32
C CYS A 81 27.09 -3.21 -12.12
N GLU A 82 27.02 -3.22 -13.47
CA GLU A 82 28.08 -3.76 -14.32
C GLU A 82 29.40 -3.01 -14.15
N GLU A 83 29.37 -1.68 -14.16
CA GLU A 83 30.56 -0.84 -14.05
C GLU A 83 31.26 -1.03 -12.70
N PHE A 84 30.50 -1.25 -11.61
CA PHE A 84 31.08 -1.55 -10.30
C PHE A 84 31.61 -2.99 -10.22
N GLU A 85 30.93 -3.96 -10.83
CA GLU A 85 31.42 -5.33 -10.96
C GLU A 85 32.74 -5.36 -11.73
N ASP A 86 32.80 -4.67 -12.87
CA ASP A 86 34.00 -4.44 -13.68
C ASP A 86 35.15 -3.87 -12.84
N ALA A 87 34.85 -2.88 -11.98
CA ALA A 87 35.84 -2.28 -11.08
C ALA A 87 36.36 -3.29 -10.05
N ILE A 88 35.49 -4.16 -9.53
CA ILE A 88 35.91 -5.26 -8.64
C ILE A 88 36.79 -6.26 -9.39
N GLU A 89 36.41 -6.68 -10.59
CA GLU A 89 37.15 -7.67 -11.39
C GLU A 89 38.53 -7.18 -11.82
N LYS A 90 38.63 -5.92 -12.27
CA LYS A 90 39.91 -5.27 -12.63
C LYS A 90 40.91 -5.27 -11.47
N CYS A 91 40.43 -5.42 -10.23
CA CYS A 91 41.24 -5.38 -9.03
C CYS A 91 41.41 -6.70 -8.31
N ALA A 92 40.89 -7.80 -8.86
CA ALA A 92 41.17 -9.15 -8.42
C ALA A 92 42.34 -9.75 -9.22
N PRO A 93 43.60 -9.76 -8.72
CA PRO A 93 44.65 -10.53 -9.37
C PRO A 93 44.32 -12.03 -9.29
N ARG A 94 44.65 -12.78 -10.35
CA ARG A 94 44.41 -14.24 -10.56
C ARG A 94 44.98 -15.20 -9.49
N SER A 95 45.47 -14.70 -8.36
CA SER A 95 46.08 -15.50 -7.29
C SER A 95 45.35 -15.31 -5.97
N ASP A 96 44.98 -16.44 -5.37
CA ASP A 96 44.07 -16.64 -4.22
C ASP A 96 44.44 -15.91 -2.91
N VAL A 97 45.63 -15.29 -2.84
CA VAL A 97 46.28 -14.88 -1.58
C VAL A 97 46.08 -13.40 -1.21
N GLN A 98 45.44 -12.56 -2.04
CA GLN A 98 45.28 -11.12 -1.75
C GLN A 98 43.83 -10.57 -1.75
N ARG A 99 42.85 -11.40 -1.37
CA ARG A 99 41.44 -10.97 -1.20
C ARG A 99 41.18 -9.75 -0.27
N PRO A 100 41.97 -9.49 0.79
CA PRO A 100 41.70 -8.34 1.68
C PRO A 100 42.00 -6.95 1.10
N ARG A 101 42.98 -6.84 0.16
CA ARG A 101 43.38 -5.56 -0.46
C ARG A 101 42.38 -5.07 -1.51
N ILE A 102 41.51 -5.95 -2.01
CA ILE A 102 40.53 -5.68 -3.08
C ILE A 102 39.40 -4.79 -2.57
N ILE A 103 38.91 -5.03 -1.34
CA ILE A 103 37.89 -4.19 -0.69
C ILE A 103 38.48 -2.85 -0.21
N GLU A 104 39.78 -2.80 0.04
CA GLU A 104 40.49 -1.54 0.30
C GLU A 104 40.69 -0.71 -0.97
N TRP A 105 40.79 -1.35 -2.15
CA TRP A 105 40.86 -0.66 -3.44
C TRP A 105 39.48 -0.28 -4.01
N ALA A 106 38.44 -1.08 -3.82
CA ALA A 106 37.05 -0.70 -4.19
C ALA A 106 36.54 0.51 -3.40
N ARG A 107 37.16 0.81 -2.24
CA ARG A 107 36.99 2.08 -1.52
C ARG A 107 37.65 3.29 -2.20
N LEU A 108 38.55 3.07 -3.17
CA LEU A 108 39.43 4.11 -3.70
C LEU A 108 38.98 4.69 -5.04
N GLN A 109 38.18 4.03 -5.89
CA GLN A 109 37.71 4.67 -7.13
C GLN A 109 36.64 3.89 -7.89
N TYR A 110 35.37 4.04 -7.49
CA TYR A 110 34.27 4.01 -8.45
C TYR A 110 33.65 5.41 -8.47
N MET A 111 33.83 6.12 -9.59
CA MET A 111 33.35 7.49 -9.82
C MET A 111 33.80 8.57 -8.82
N GLY A 112 34.85 8.33 -8.03
CA GLY A 112 35.29 9.25 -6.97
C GLY A 112 34.46 9.20 -5.68
N GLY A 113 33.57 8.20 -5.53
CA GLY A 113 32.80 7.94 -4.31
C GLY A 113 33.17 6.61 -3.62
N ASP A 114 32.63 6.37 -2.43
CA ASP A 114 32.83 5.11 -1.67
C ASP A 114 31.67 4.11 -1.89
N ILE A 115 31.77 2.93 -1.27
CA ILE A 115 30.72 1.89 -1.29
C ILE A 115 29.38 2.41 -0.77
N SER A 116 29.39 3.42 0.12
CA SER A 116 28.19 4.02 0.68
C SER A 116 27.44 4.83 -0.37
N ASN A 117 28.16 5.53 -1.25
CA ASN A 117 27.55 6.27 -2.38
C ASN A 117 26.87 5.31 -3.35
N LEU A 118 27.53 4.21 -3.74
CA LEU A 118 26.90 3.20 -4.58
C LEU A 118 25.63 2.63 -3.94
N LYS A 119 25.69 2.31 -2.65
CA LYS A 119 24.52 1.84 -1.89
C LYS A 119 23.38 2.87 -1.94
N ALA A 120 23.69 4.15 -1.76
CA ALA A 120 22.70 5.22 -1.83
C ALA A 120 22.06 5.32 -3.22
N THR A 121 22.86 5.29 -4.28
CA THR A 121 22.39 5.27 -5.68
C THR A 121 21.45 4.09 -5.94
N LEU A 122 21.85 2.86 -5.56
CA LEU A 122 21.02 1.67 -5.75
C LEU A 122 19.74 1.71 -4.90
N SER A 123 19.80 2.27 -3.68
CA SER A 123 18.63 2.49 -2.83
C SER A 123 17.64 3.46 -3.49
N GLY A 124 18.13 4.54 -4.11
CA GLY A 124 17.32 5.47 -4.88
C GLY A 124 16.60 4.79 -6.05
N TYR A 125 17.30 3.92 -6.79
CA TYR A 125 16.67 3.12 -7.85
C TYR A 125 15.61 2.16 -7.31
N LYS A 126 15.94 1.38 -6.26
CA LYS A 126 15.01 0.46 -5.61
C LYS A 126 13.73 1.18 -5.19
N ALA A 127 13.87 2.28 -4.46
CA ALA A 127 12.73 3.05 -3.96
C ALA A 127 11.90 3.63 -5.11
N THR A 128 12.53 4.17 -6.15
CA THR A 128 11.83 4.68 -7.34
C THR A 128 11.04 3.59 -8.07
N ILE A 129 11.60 2.39 -8.21
CA ILE A 129 10.88 1.27 -8.83
C ILE A 129 9.69 0.86 -7.97
N SER A 130 9.86 0.75 -6.65
CA SER A 130 8.77 0.49 -5.71
C SER A 130 7.67 1.56 -5.79
N ILE A 131 8.04 2.84 -5.92
CA ILE A 131 7.10 3.97 -6.06
C ILE A 131 6.34 3.92 -7.40
N ALA A 132 6.99 3.49 -8.48
CA ALA A 132 6.30 3.32 -9.74
C ALA A 132 5.31 2.13 -9.68
N LEU A 133 5.71 1.02 -9.05
CA LEU A 133 4.88 -0.18 -8.88
C LEU A 133 3.66 0.07 -7.99
N GLY A 134 3.85 0.68 -6.82
CA GLY A 134 2.74 1.01 -5.93
C GLY A 134 1.79 2.03 -6.58
N GLY A 135 2.32 3.01 -7.33
CA GLY A 135 1.53 4.00 -8.03
C GLY A 135 0.66 3.39 -9.12
N ALA A 136 1.21 2.45 -9.90
CA ALA A 136 0.45 1.68 -10.90
C ALA A 136 -0.62 0.79 -10.25
N THR A 137 -0.34 0.24 -9.06
CA THR A 137 -1.27 -0.58 -8.29
C THR A 137 -2.43 0.25 -7.74
N PHE A 138 -2.15 1.39 -7.12
CA PHE A 138 -3.14 2.27 -6.51
C PHE A 138 -4.16 2.84 -7.49
N ARG A 139 -3.78 3.03 -8.76
CA ARG A 139 -4.73 3.41 -9.82
C ARG A 139 -5.80 2.33 -10.09
N LYS A 140 -5.53 1.07 -9.76
CA LYS A 140 -6.39 -0.08 -10.09
C LYS A 140 -7.08 -0.70 -8.87
N THR A 141 -6.54 -0.51 -7.67
CA THR A 141 -7.05 -1.13 -6.43
C THR A 141 -7.36 -0.09 -5.37
N ALA A 142 -8.47 -0.26 -4.65
CA ALA A 142 -8.75 0.54 -3.46
C ALA A 142 -7.74 0.20 -2.35
N VAL A 143 -7.16 1.23 -1.73
CA VAL A 143 -6.13 1.12 -0.70
C VAL A 143 -6.63 1.76 0.59
N THR A 144 -6.15 1.30 1.75
CA THR A 144 -6.48 1.93 3.03
C THR A 144 -5.76 3.27 3.17
N SER A 145 -6.34 4.18 3.95
CA SER A 145 -5.71 5.48 4.25
C SER A 145 -4.34 5.32 4.92
N SER A 146 -4.15 4.30 5.78
CA SER A 146 -2.86 4.07 6.46
C SER A 146 -1.75 3.71 5.48
N VAL A 147 -2.02 2.81 4.53
CA VAL A 147 -1.05 2.41 3.50
C VAL A 147 -0.76 3.58 2.57
N LEU A 148 -1.76 4.42 2.28
CA LEU A 148 -1.55 5.61 1.48
C LEU A 148 -0.64 6.64 2.16
N GLU A 149 -0.79 6.85 3.47
CA GLU A 149 0.09 7.76 4.23
C GLU A 149 1.52 7.21 4.35
N GLU A 150 1.70 5.92 4.62
CA GLU A 150 3.02 5.27 4.60
C GLU A 150 3.69 5.42 3.22
N TYR A 151 2.90 5.32 2.16
CA TYR A 151 3.39 5.47 0.80
C TYR A 151 3.77 6.92 0.46
N LYS A 152 2.98 7.90 0.90
CA LYS A 152 3.33 9.33 0.79
C LYS A 152 4.63 9.63 1.52
N GLN A 153 4.81 9.05 2.70
CA GLN A 153 6.07 9.16 3.46
C GLN A 153 7.25 8.58 2.67
N MET A 154 7.10 7.38 2.10
CA MET A 154 8.14 6.76 1.26
C MET A 154 8.50 7.65 0.05
N ILE A 155 7.51 8.28 -0.59
CA ILE A 155 7.77 9.21 -1.71
C ILE A 155 8.53 10.44 -1.22
N ALA A 156 8.15 11.02 -0.08
CA ALA A 156 8.81 12.19 0.48
C ALA A 156 10.28 11.91 0.84
N GLU A 157 10.54 10.80 1.53
CA GLU A 157 11.90 10.35 1.89
C GLU A 157 12.74 10.10 0.63
N THR A 158 12.21 9.33 -0.33
CA THR A 158 12.92 9.05 -1.59
C THR A 158 13.20 10.31 -2.38
N THR A 159 12.27 11.27 -2.41
CA THR A 159 12.46 12.55 -3.08
C THR A 159 13.60 13.35 -2.44
N SER A 160 13.66 13.39 -1.10
CA SER A 160 14.75 14.05 -0.37
C SER A 160 16.09 13.39 -0.68
N ASP A 161 16.18 12.06 -0.60
CA ASP A 161 17.42 11.31 -0.84
C ASP A 161 17.94 11.51 -2.27
N LEU A 162 17.03 11.52 -3.26
CA LEU A 162 17.39 11.77 -4.67
C LEU A 162 17.83 13.22 -4.91
N GLN A 163 17.25 14.20 -4.20
CA GLN A 163 17.68 15.60 -4.27
C GLN A 163 19.09 15.77 -3.71
N ASP A 164 19.39 15.16 -2.56
CA ASP A 164 20.73 15.17 -1.98
C ASP A 164 21.74 14.50 -2.91
N HIS A 165 21.36 13.38 -3.54
CA HIS A 165 22.21 12.72 -4.54
C HIS A 165 22.47 13.61 -5.76
N LEU A 166 21.45 14.31 -6.26
CA LEU A 166 21.58 15.22 -7.40
C LEU A 166 22.54 16.37 -7.10
N LEU A 167 22.49 16.93 -5.88
CA LEU A 167 23.43 17.95 -5.41
C LEU A 167 24.88 17.44 -5.35
N ASP A 168 25.09 16.20 -4.88
CA ASP A 168 26.42 15.56 -4.91
C ASP A 168 26.94 15.44 -6.35
N LEU A 169 26.12 14.92 -7.26
CA LEU A 169 26.47 14.77 -8.67
C LEU A 169 26.82 16.12 -9.31
N ASP A 170 26.04 17.17 -9.04
CA ASP A 170 26.30 18.52 -9.55
C ASP A 170 27.62 19.09 -9.04
N SER A 171 27.92 18.91 -7.76
CA SER A 171 29.20 19.34 -7.18
C SER A 171 30.38 18.62 -7.84
N ARG A 172 30.22 17.33 -8.17
CA ARG A 172 31.25 16.51 -8.83
C ARG A 172 31.46 16.93 -10.27
N VAL A 173 30.38 17.18 -11.04
CA VAL A 173 30.47 17.73 -12.41
C VAL A 173 31.24 19.05 -12.42
N GLN A 174 30.92 19.98 -11.52
CA GLN A 174 31.60 21.28 -11.43
C GLN A 174 33.08 21.13 -11.07
N SER A 175 33.41 20.22 -10.15
CA SER A 175 34.79 19.96 -9.74
C SER A 175 35.66 19.41 -10.88
N LEU A 176 35.09 18.55 -11.74
CA LEU A 176 35.77 17.96 -12.89
C LEU A 176 35.92 18.97 -14.03
N GLN A 177 34.93 19.83 -14.24
CA GLN A 177 35.00 20.93 -15.20
C GLN A 177 36.08 21.96 -14.82
N TRP A 178 36.21 22.27 -13.52
CA TRP A 178 37.24 23.18 -13.02
C TRP A 178 38.66 22.60 -13.09
N LYS A 179 38.82 21.29 -12.85
CA LYS A 179 40.11 20.58 -12.94
C LYS A 179 40.59 20.30 -14.38
N GLY A 180 39.98 20.95 -15.37
CA GLY A 180 40.21 20.70 -16.79
C GLY A 180 41.69 20.54 -17.16
N SER A 181 41.98 19.45 -17.88
CA SER A 181 43.17 19.24 -18.74
C SER A 181 44.41 18.48 -18.21
N LEU A 182 44.37 17.72 -17.10
CA LEU A 182 45.51 16.81 -16.84
C LEU A 182 45.20 15.32 -16.63
N GLN A 183 44.08 14.89 -16.02
CA GLN A 183 43.96 13.47 -15.61
C GLN A 183 42.54 12.87 -15.47
N SER A 184 41.45 13.49 -15.92
CA SER A 184 40.13 12.82 -15.87
C SER A 184 39.88 12.04 -17.17
N ALA A 185 39.56 10.75 -17.03
CA ALA A 185 39.22 9.89 -18.16
C ALA A 185 37.91 10.39 -18.80
N PRO A 186 37.81 10.46 -20.14
CA PRO A 186 36.59 10.90 -20.83
C PRO A 186 35.31 10.17 -20.42
N ASN A 187 35.44 8.94 -19.90
CA ASN A 187 34.34 8.08 -19.46
C ASN A 187 33.66 8.56 -18.17
N GLU A 188 34.42 9.09 -17.21
CA GLU A 188 33.91 9.41 -15.87
C GLU A 188 32.91 10.59 -15.89
N LEU A 189 33.17 11.61 -16.72
CA LEU A 189 32.25 12.73 -16.86
C LEU A 189 30.93 12.32 -17.53
N GLU A 190 30.99 11.38 -18.48
CA GLU A 190 29.80 10.89 -19.16
C GLU A 190 28.95 10.01 -18.23
N GLU A 191 29.59 9.12 -17.47
CA GLU A 191 28.92 8.30 -16.45
C GLU A 191 28.18 9.18 -15.40
N ILE A 192 28.78 10.30 -14.95
CA ILE A 192 28.12 11.22 -13.99
C ILE A 192 26.91 11.90 -14.64
N ARG A 193 26.99 12.24 -15.93
CA ARG A 193 25.86 12.86 -16.67
C ARG A 193 24.72 11.87 -16.88
N GLU A 194 25.03 10.62 -17.22
CA GLU A 194 24.04 9.56 -17.32
C GLU A 194 23.33 9.34 -15.97
N GLU A 195 24.09 9.30 -14.87
CA GLU A 195 23.56 9.17 -13.51
C GLU A 195 22.68 10.36 -13.11
N LYS A 196 23.10 11.58 -13.47
CA LYS A 196 22.31 12.80 -13.26
C LYS A 196 20.96 12.74 -13.98
N ALA A 197 20.97 12.43 -15.28
CA ALA A 197 19.74 12.35 -16.07
C ALA A 197 18.78 11.27 -15.54
N SER A 198 19.34 10.16 -15.07
CA SER A 198 18.58 9.08 -14.43
C SER A 198 17.96 9.51 -13.09
N THR A 199 18.72 10.24 -12.27
CA THR A 199 18.26 10.79 -10.98
C THR A 199 17.13 11.82 -11.17
N GLU A 200 17.26 12.71 -12.15
CA GLU A 200 16.20 13.65 -12.53
C GLU A 200 14.92 12.91 -12.98
N GLN A 201 15.08 11.81 -13.72
CA GLN A 201 13.95 10.97 -14.12
C GLN A 201 13.30 10.26 -12.92
N CYS A 202 14.07 9.83 -11.93
CA CYS A 202 13.53 9.27 -10.69
C CYS A 202 12.69 10.30 -9.92
N LEU A 203 13.16 11.55 -9.83
CA LEU A 203 12.41 12.65 -9.24
C LEU A 203 11.09 12.93 -9.98
N ASN A 204 11.12 12.90 -11.32
CA ASN A 204 9.90 13.05 -12.13
C ASN A 204 8.88 11.94 -11.86
N ILE A 205 9.33 10.70 -11.63
CA ILE A 205 8.46 9.57 -11.26
C ILE A 205 7.83 9.83 -9.90
N CYS A 206 8.62 10.19 -8.89
CA CYS A 206 8.12 10.52 -7.55
C CYS A 206 7.06 11.63 -7.60
N ALA A 207 7.34 12.73 -8.32
CA ALA A 207 6.40 13.83 -8.49
C ALA A 207 5.11 13.39 -9.19
N GLY A 208 5.22 12.65 -10.31
CA GLY A 208 4.04 12.19 -11.06
C GLY A 208 3.17 11.21 -10.27
N VAL A 209 3.75 10.37 -9.42
CA VAL A 209 2.98 9.48 -8.54
C VAL A 209 2.30 10.25 -7.41
N SER A 210 2.99 11.23 -6.79
CA SER A 210 2.38 12.12 -5.79
C SER A 210 1.19 12.90 -6.34
N GLU A 211 1.33 13.50 -7.53
CA GLU A 211 0.23 14.24 -8.18
C GLU A 211 -0.97 13.34 -8.48
N ALA A 212 -0.72 12.11 -8.92
CA ALA A 212 -1.79 11.14 -9.17
C ALA A 212 -2.54 10.76 -7.88
N ILE A 213 -1.82 10.62 -6.75
CA ILE A 213 -2.42 10.37 -5.44
C ILE A 213 -3.30 11.56 -5.02
N GLU A 214 -2.79 12.78 -5.11
CA GLU A 214 -3.57 13.97 -4.76
C GLU A 214 -4.83 14.13 -5.63
N ALA A 215 -4.72 13.86 -6.94
CA ALA A 215 -5.85 13.90 -7.85
C ALA A 215 -6.91 12.85 -7.48
N PHE A 216 -6.47 11.65 -7.08
CA PHE A 216 -7.36 10.59 -6.61
C PHE A 216 -8.12 11.01 -5.33
N GLU A 217 -7.43 11.62 -4.37
CA GLU A 217 -8.03 12.11 -3.12
C GLU A 217 -9.02 13.27 -3.34
N LYS A 218 -8.70 14.19 -4.26
CA LYS A 218 -9.59 15.30 -4.64
C LYS A 218 -10.88 14.79 -5.30
N ASN A 219 -10.79 13.77 -6.16
CA ASN A 219 -11.97 13.16 -6.81
C ASN A 219 -12.87 12.42 -5.82
N LEU A 220 -12.31 11.80 -4.78
CA LEU A 220 -13.09 11.21 -3.69
C LEU A 220 -13.84 12.27 -2.87
N SER A 221 -13.28 13.48 -2.75
CA SER A 221 -13.85 14.58 -1.98
C SER A 221 -14.90 15.40 -2.75
N LEU A 222 -14.85 15.44 -4.09
CA LEU A 222 -15.76 16.23 -4.95
C LEU A 222 -17.06 15.50 -5.37
N GLY A 223 -17.23 14.22 -5.04
CA GLY A 223 -18.42 13.43 -5.37
C GLY A 223 -19.69 13.75 -4.54
N SER A 224 -19.71 14.87 -3.80
CA SER A 224 -20.80 15.23 -2.87
C SER A 224 -21.90 16.12 -3.47
N ASP A 225 -21.92 16.37 -4.78
CA ASP A 225 -23.01 17.12 -5.41
C ASP A 225 -24.10 16.19 -5.97
N ALA A 226 -25.18 16.12 -5.19
CA ALA A 226 -26.44 15.48 -5.55
C ALA A 226 -26.95 16.05 -6.88
N HIS A 227 -27.14 15.20 -7.91
CA HIS A 227 -28.24 15.25 -8.89
C HIS A 227 -28.09 14.28 -10.10
N SER A 228 -27.11 13.36 -10.11
CA SER A 228 -27.02 12.30 -11.15
C SER A 228 -26.95 10.85 -10.62
N ALA A 229 -27.21 10.67 -9.32
CA ALA A 229 -26.98 9.44 -8.55
C ALA A 229 -27.73 8.18 -9.02
N SER A 230 -28.88 8.29 -9.69
CA SER A 230 -29.77 7.13 -9.85
C SER A 230 -29.28 6.01 -10.80
N ARG A 231 -28.27 6.24 -11.66
CA ARG A 231 -27.79 5.21 -12.62
C ARG A 231 -26.33 4.80 -12.41
N VAL A 232 -25.57 5.56 -11.63
CA VAL A 232 -24.14 5.32 -11.34
C VAL A 232 -23.98 4.47 -10.06
N GLU A 233 -24.84 4.66 -9.05
CA GLU A 233 -24.75 3.96 -7.76
C GLU A 233 -25.03 2.44 -7.86
N GLN A 234 -25.92 2.01 -8.76
CA GLN A 234 -26.17 0.58 -8.98
C GLN A 234 -25.00 -0.13 -9.66
N LYS A 235 -24.22 0.57 -10.49
CA LYS A 235 -23.00 0.03 -11.10
C LYS A 235 -21.82 0.05 -10.15
N SER A 236 -21.67 1.10 -9.31
CA SER A 236 -20.55 1.19 -8.36
C SER A 236 -20.67 0.17 -7.22
N SER A 237 -21.87 -0.10 -6.71
CA SER A 237 -22.10 -1.13 -5.68
C SER A 237 -21.85 -2.56 -6.21
N ALA A 238 -22.28 -2.84 -7.44
CA ALA A 238 -21.99 -4.12 -8.09
C ALA A 238 -20.49 -4.28 -8.38
N GLN A 239 -19.83 -3.23 -8.85
CA GLN A 239 -18.39 -3.23 -9.12
C GLN A 239 -17.55 -3.39 -7.84
N ALA A 240 -17.91 -2.69 -6.76
CA ALA A 240 -17.26 -2.84 -5.46
C ALA A 240 -17.38 -4.28 -4.94
N ARG A 241 -18.57 -4.90 -5.05
CA ARG A 241 -18.76 -6.32 -4.69
C ARG A 241 -17.93 -7.26 -5.55
N ILE A 242 -17.80 -7.00 -6.86
CA ILE A 242 -16.97 -7.80 -7.77
C ILE A 242 -15.50 -7.68 -7.39
N ILE A 243 -15.01 -6.46 -7.12
CA ILE A 243 -13.61 -6.19 -6.74
C ILE A 243 -13.29 -6.82 -5.39
N THR A 244 -14.12 -6.60 -4.36
CA THR A 244 -13.93 -7.23 -3.04
C THR A 244 -13.94 -8.74 -3.14
N LYS A 245 -14.85 -9.33 -3.95
CA LYS A 245 -14.88 -10.77 -4.17
C LYS A 245 -13.62 -11.27 -4.90
N ALA A 246 -13.13 -10.55 -5.90
CA ALA A 246 -11.90 -10.89 -6.61
C ALA A 246 -10.69 -10.84 -5.68
N MET A 247 -10.55 -9.78 -4.87
CA MET A 247 -9.48 -9.65 -3.87
C MET A 247 -9.53 -10.74 -2.81
N LEU A 248 -10.71 -11.08 -2.28
CA LEU A 248 -10.87 -12.18 -1.33
C LEU A 248 -10.52 -13.53 -1.96
N THR A 249 -10.85 -13.74 -3.24
CA THR A 249 -10.49 -14.95 -3.97
C THR A 249 -8.98 -15.04 -4.18
N GLU A 250 -8.33 -13.93 -4.56
CA GLU A 250 -6.87 -13.87 -4.71
C GLU A 250 -6.16 -14.09 -3.36
N PHE A 251 -6.66 -13.47 -2.30
CA PHE A 251 -6.18 -13.66 -0.94
C PHE A 251 -6.30 -15.13 -0.53
N GLN A 252 -7.44 -15.79 -0.79
CA GLN A 252 -7.60 -17.23 -0.55
C GLN A 252 -6.58 -18.08 -1.32
N VAL A 253 -6.31 -17.76 -2.59
CA VAL A 253 -5.30 -18.49 -3.38
C VAL A 253 -3.91 -18.33 -2.79
N LYS A 254 -3.52 -17.11 -2.39
CA LYS A 254 -2.23 -16.85 -1.73
C LYS A 254 -2.13 -17.60 -0.41
N LEU A 255 -3.18 -17.57 0.39
CA LEU A 255 -3.24 -18.22 1.69
C LEU A 255 -3.15 -19.75 1.59
N LEU A 256 -3.81 -20.35 0.60
CA LEU A 256 -3.70 -21.77 0.29
C LEU A 256 -2.28 -22.16 -0.17
N THR A 257 -1.61 -21.26 -0.89
CA THR A 257 -0.23 -21.47 -1.35
C THR A 257 0.74 -21.43 -0.18
N SER A 258 0.66 -20.37 0.66
CA SER A 258 1.47 -20.27 1.89
C SER A 258 1.21 -21.43 2.85
N ARG A 259 -0.04 -21.88 3.00
CA ARG A 259 -0.37 -23.08 3.79
C ARG A 259 0.38 -24.32 3.27
N LYS A 260 0.40 -24.56 1.95
CA LYS A 260 1.14 -25.69 1.36
C LYS A 260 2.64 -25.61 1.62
N ASP A 261 3.21 -24.41 1.54
CA ASP A 261 4.64 -24.18 1.80
C ASP A 261 4.97 -24.48 3.27
N PHE A 262 4.14 -24.00 4.19
CA PHE A 262 4.26 -24.29 5.62
C PHE A 262 4.08 -25.78 5.93
N GLU A 263 3.11 -26.47 5.33
CA GLU A 263 2.91 -27.91 5.48
C GLU A 263 4.11 -28.72 4.96
N SER A 264 4.69 -28.31 3.83
CA SER A 264 5.90 -28.93 3.27
C SER A 264 7.09 -28.75 4.22
N ARG A 265 7.28 -27.53 4.73
CA ARG A 265 8.37 -27.22 5.67
C ARG A 265 8.20 -27.91 7.01
N MET A 266 6.95 -28.06 7.48
CA MET A 266 6.62 -28.81 8.70
C MET A 266 6.97 -30.29 8.55
N LYS A 267 6.62 -30.92 7.42
CA LYS A 267 7.00 -32.31 7.12
C LYS A 267 8.52 -32.50 7.09
N GLU A 268 9.25 -31.56 6.49
CA GLU A 268 10.72 -31.62 6.47
C GLU A 268 11.33 -31.43 7.86
N LEU A 269 10.79 -30.52 8.68
CA LEU A 269 11.23 -30.35 10.06
C LEU A 269 10.92 -31.58 10.91
N ASP A 270 9.73 -32.16 10.80
CA ASP A 270 9.36 -33.39 11.51
C ASP A 270 10.28 -34.55 11.12
N ARG A 271 10.61 -34.69 9.83
CA ARG A 271 11.58 -35.67 9.33
C ARG A 271 12.96 -35.46 9.95
N ARG A 272 13.45 -34.22 9.97
CA ARG A 272 14.77 -33.87 10.54
C ARG A 272 14.82 -34.03 12.06
N LEU A 273 13.73 -33.71 12.76
CA LEU A 273 13.60 -33.93 14.20
C LEU A 273 13.59 -35.43 14.52
N HIS A 274 12.91 -36.24 13.70
CA HIS A 274 12.91 -37.70 13.82
C HIS A 274 14.32 -38.30 13.60
N ASP A 275 15.00 -37.91 12.51
CA ASP A 275 16.37 -38.35 12.20
C ASP A 275 17.37 -38.02 13.32
N LEU A 276 17.19 -36.88 14.00
CA LEU A 276 18.02 -36.47 15.13
C LEU A 276 17.64 -37.18 16.44
N SER A 277 16.35 -37.48 16.64
CA SER A 277 15.86 -38.23 17.80
C SER A 277 16.33 -39.68 17.80
N GLU A 278 16.47 -40.31 16.62
CA GLU A 278 16.98 -41.68 16.51
C GLU A 278 18.47 -41.83 16.86
N LYS A 279 19.25 -40.73 16.85
CA LYS A 279 20.68 -40.75 17.18
C LYS A 279 20.99 -40.91 18.68
N GLY A 280 19.99 -40.86 19.56
CA GLY A 280 20.16 -41.15 20.99
C GLY A 280 21.07 -40.16 21.75
N PRO A 281 21.51 -40.49 22.99
CA PRO A 281 22.02 -39.52 23.98
C PRO A 281 23.44 -38.99 23.73
N GLN A 282 24.00 -39.13 22.51
CA GLN A 282 25.32 -38.57 22.14
C GLN A 282 25.20 -37.24 21.38
N LEU A 283 24.17 -36.43 21.68
CA LEU A 283 24.03 -35.10 21.08
C LEU A 283 25.14 -34.19 21.60
N THR A 284 25.93 -33.64 20.67
CA THR A 284 26.85 -32.55 20.98
C THR A 284 26.08 -31.29 21.40
N ARG A 285 26.74 -30.38 22.11
CA ARG A 285 26.11 -29.11 22.57
C ARG A 285 25.52 -28.29 21.41
N GLU A 286 26.15 -28.33 20.24
CA GLU A 286 25.68 -27.64 19.03
C GLU A 286 24.44 -28.32 18.43
N GLU A 287 24.38 -29.66 18.46
CA GLU A 287 23.19 -30.40 17.99
C GLU A 287 22.00 -30.22 18.94
N ALA A 288 22.23 -30.11 20.25
CA ALA A 288 21.18 -29.80 21.22
C ALA A 288 20.60 -28.39 21.01
N LEU A 289 21.44 -27.38 20.75
CA LEU A 289 20.98 -26.03 20.39
C LEU A 289 20.22 -26.00 19.07
N ARG A 290 20.69 -26.78 18.08
CA ARG A 290 20.02 -26.90 16.78
C ARG A 290 18.66 -27.59 16.90
N LEU A 291 18.55 -28.59 17.77
CA LEU A 291 17.29 -29.28 18.07
C LEU A 291 16.28 -28.31 18.70
N GLU A 292 16.71 -27.48 19.65
CA GLU A 292 15.84 -26.49 20.28
C GLU A 292 15.34 -25.45 19.27
N SER A 293 16.25 -24.89 18.46
CA SER A 293 15.88 -23.95 17.38
C SER A 293 14.91 -24.56 16.36
N MET A 294 15.04 -25.86 16.06
CA MET A 294 14.12 -26.58 15.17
C MET A 294 12.72 -26.78 15.80
N LYS A 295 12.64 -26.99 17.12
CA LYS A 295 11.36 -27.07 17.83
C LYS A 295 10.67 -25.70 17.86
N GLU A 296 11.41 -24.64 18.14
CA GLU A 296 10.90 -23.26 18.07
C GLU A 296 10.38 -22.93 16.67
N GLU A 297 11.12 -23.30 15.61
CA GLU A 297 10.69 -23.12 14.23
C GLU A 297 9.39 -23.91 13.94
N ARG A 298 9.31 -25.16 14.40
CA ARG A 298 8.12 -26.01 14.23
C ARG A 298 6.89 -25.39 14.91
N ASP A 299 7.04 -24.90 16.14
CA ASP A 299 5.94 -24.29 16.89
C ASP A 299 5.49 -22.98 16.23
N SER A 300 6.44 -22.18 15.73
CA SER A 300 6.16 -20.98 14.94
C SER A 300 5.38 -21.30 13.66
N ILE A 301 5.79 -22.31 12.88
CA ILE A 301 5.07 -22.72 11.66
C ILE A 301 3.69 -23.28 12.01
N SER A 302 3.53 -24.00 13.13
CA SER A 302 2.22 -24.47 13.61
C SER A 302 1.30 -23.29 13.91
N GLN A 303 1.82 -22.21 14.51
CA GLN A 303 1.07 -20.99 14.74
C GLN A 303 0.70 -20.30 13.42
N CYS A 304 1.61 -20.24 12.44
CA CYS A 304 1.32 -19.71 11.10
C CYS A 304 0.21 -20.50 10.40
N LEU A 305 0.18 -21.84 10.51
CA LEU A 305 -0.88 -22.67 9.95
C LEU A 305 -2.25 -22.41 10.60
N ASN A 306 -2.29 -22.17 11.91
CA ASN A 306 -3.51 -21.77 12.61
C ASN A 306 -4.01 -20.40 12.12
N ILE A 307 -3.11 -19.41 11.99
CA ILE A 307 -3.44 -18.09 11.44
C ILE A 307 -3.97 -18.20 10.01
N CYS A 308 -3.34 -19.02 9.16
CA CYS A 308 -3.84 -19.32 7.81
C CYS A 308 -5.20 -20.05 7.84
N THR A 309 -5.58 -20.69 8.94
CA THR A 309 -6.90 -21.32 9.05
C THR A 309 -7.96 -20.28 9.39
N ASP A 310 -7.71 -19.48 10.42
CA ASP A 310 -8.60 -18.39 10.83
C ASP A 310 -8.83 -17.37 9.70
N ALA A 311 -7.75 -17.01 8.98
CA ALA A 311 -7.81 -16.06 7.87
C ALA A 311 -8.56 -16.64 6.66
N SER A 312 -8.48 -17.95 6.43
CA SER A 312 -9.23 -18.64 5.37
C SER A 312 -10.73 -18.64 5.68
N ASP A 313 -11.10 -18.92 6.92
CA ASP A 313 -12.49 -18.96 7.38
C ASP A 313 -13.14 -17.57 7.31
N LEU A 314 -12.38 -16.53 7.68
CA LEU A 314 -12.81 -15.14 7.58
C LEU A 314 -12.98 -14.68 6.13
N ALA A 315 -12.07 -15.07 5.23
CA ALA A 315 -12.16 -14.75 3.81
C ALA A 315 -13.30 -15.49 3.11
N GLY A 316 -13.63 -16.71 3.58
CA GLY A 316 -14.74 -17.52 3.06
C GLY A 316 -16.12 -16.96 3.41
N ASN A 317 -16.23 -16.24 4.53
CA ASN A 317 -17.49 -15.67 5.03
C ASN A 317 -17.36 -14.16 5.25
N PRO A 318 -17.35 -13.35 4.17
CA PRO A 318 -17.32 -11.90 4.31
C PRO A 318 -18.54 -11.45 5.11
N ARG A 319 -18.31 -10.78 6.25
CA ARG A 319 -19.38 -10.24 7.09
C ARG A 319 -20.13 -9.17 6.32
N VAL A 320 -21.45 -9.27 6.29
CA VAL A 320 -22.33 -8.29 5.65
C VAL A 320 -23.31 -7.76 6.69
N ASN A 321 -23.29 -6.46 6.91
CA ASN A 321 -24.30 -5.74 7.67
C ASN A 321 -25.53 -5.57 6.78
N ILE A 322 -26.62 -6.25 7.13
CA ILE A 322 -27.86 -6.23 6.36
C ILE A 322 -28.87 -5.30 7.06
N PHE A 323 -29.26 -4.24 6.36
CA PHE A 323 -30.33 -3.33 6.76
C PHE A 323 -31.53 -3.57 5.84
N GLU A 324 -32.55 -4.30 6.29
CA GLU A 324 -33.70 -4.63 5.44
C GLU A 324 -35.03 -4.29 6.10
N ASN A 325 -35.96 -3.74 5.31
CA ASN A 325 -37.34 -3.42 5.73
C ASN A 325 -37.43 -2.42 6.90
N ILE A 326 -36.57 -1.40 6.90
CA ILE A 326 -36.56 -0.36 7.94
C ILE A 326 -37.58 0.73 7.56
N LYS A 327 -38.49 1.06 8.48
CA LYS A 327 -39.48 2.13 8.29
C LYS A 327 -39.42 3.12 9.44
N SER A 328 -39.49 4.41 9.14
CA SER A 328 -39.73 5.44 10.14
C SER A 328 -41.03 6.20 9.91
N ALA A 329 -41.58 6.71 11.01
CA ALA A 329 -42.76 7.58 11.02
C ALA A 329 -42.38 9.04 10.70
N ASP A 330 -43.36 9.92 10.58
CA ASP A 330 -43.13 11.35 10.43
C ASP A 330 -42.42 11.93 11.67
N ASP A 331 -41.65 13.00 11.47
CA ASP A 331 -40.86 13.71 12.49
C ASP A 331 -39.84 12.83 13.26
N SER A 332 -39.32 11.79 12.61
CA SER A 332 -38.39 10.82 13.22
C SER A 332 -36.91 11.13 12.94
N HIS A 333 -36.06 10.84 13.93
CA HIS A 333 -34.60 10.85 13.76
C HIS A 333 -34.07 9.46 14.10
N GLN A 334 -33.45 8.78 13.13
CA GLN A 334 -32.98 7.41 13.31
C GLN A 334 -31.52 7.26 12.87
N LEU A 335 -30.71 6.61 13.70
CA LEU A 335 -29.32 6.30 13.43
C LEU A 335 -29.10 4.81 13.58
N VAL A 336 -28.65 4.13 12.52
CA VAL A 336 -28.29 2.70 12.56
C VAL A 336 -26.97 2.50 11.84
N VAL A 337 -25.90 2.35 12.62
CA VAL A 337 -24.52 2.41 12.10
C VAL A 337 -23.64 1.33 12.71
N SER A 338 -22.64 0.90 11.97
CA SER A 338 -21.58 0.03 12.44
C SER A 338 -20.28 0.82 12.54
N THR A 339 -19.53 0.63 13.63
CA THR A 339 -18.14 1.12 13.75
C THR A 339 -17.11 0.13 13.21
N ILE A 340 -17.58 -1.04 12.74
CA ILE A 340 -16.74 -2.11 12.18
C ILE A 340 -16.89 -2.10 10.65
N GLY A 341 -15.75 -2.01 9.96
CA GLY A 341 -15.63 -2.01 8.50
C GLY A 341 -15.93 -3.37 7.88
N ASP A 342 -17.22 -3.61 7.61
CA ASP A 342 -17.78 -4.77 6.91
C ASP A 342 -18.60 -4.34 5.66
N LEU A 343 -18.99 -5.28 4.80
CA LEU A 343 -19.82 -4.95 3.63
C LEU A 343 -21.24 -4.55 4.08
N ILE A 344 -21.88 -3.60 3.39
CA ILE A 344 -23.25 -3.16 3.72
C ILE A 344 -24.24 -3.57 2.64
N SER A 345 -25.39 -4.11 3.06
CA SER A 345 -26.54 -4.40 2.20
C SER A 345 -27.79 -3.75 2.77
N ALA A 346 -28.21 -2.62 2.19
CA ALA A 346 -29.42 -1.92 2.57
C ALA A 346 -30.54 -2.11 1.54
N LYS A 347 -31.73 -2.54 1.97
CA LYS A 347 -32.90 -2.77 1.09
C LYS A 347 -34.20 -2.36 1.77
N HIS A 348 -35.15 -1.85 0.98
CA HIS A 348 -36.50 -1.49 1.44
C HIS A 348 -36.51 -0.58 2.67
N ILE A 349 -35.76 0.53 2.60
CA ILE A 349 -35.74 1.56 3.65
C ILE A 349 -36.75 2.65 3.27
N THR A 350 -37.64 3.01 4.19
CA THR A 350 -38.65 4.07 3.98
C THR A 350 -38.66 5.06 5.14
N THR A 351 -38.77 6.35 4.83
CA THR A 351 -38.68 7.45 5.79
C THR A 351 -39.98 8.26 5.78
N GLY A 352 -40.50 8.63 6.95
CA GLY A 352 -41.64 9.53 7.09
C GLY A 352 -41.32 11.00 6.77
N ALA A 353 -42.32 11.86 6.71
CA ALA A 353 -42.14 13.29 6.47
C ALA A 353 -41.31 13.96 7.58
N ARG A 354 -40.54 15.01 7.24
CA ARG A 354 -39.71 15.79 8.20
C ARG A 354 -38.80 14.93 9.09
N SER A 355 -38.33 13.81 8.55
CA SER A 355 -37.51 12.84 9.27
C SER A 355 -36.09 12.77 8.71
N ALA A 356 -35.13 12.44 9.56
CA ALA A 356 -33.74 12.18 9.18
C ALA A 356 -33.35 10.74 9.55
N GLN A 357 -32.80 9.99 8.59
CA GLN A 357 -32.25 8.68 8.87
C GLN A 357 -30.82 8.57 8.36
N TRP A 358 -29.93 8.04 9.19
CA TRP A 358 -28.53 7.79 8.86
C TRP A 358 -28.23 6.30 9.02
N PHE A 359 -27.75 5.69 7.93
CA PHE A 359 -27.37 4.30 7.87
C PHE A 359 -25.94 4.18 7.35
N GLY A 360 -25.19 3.22 7.85
CA GLY A 360 -23.92 2.86 7.23
C GLY A 360 -22.80 2.60 8.23
N GLN A 361 -21.62 3.07 7.87
CA GLN A 361 -20.42 3.00 8.70
C GLN A 361 -19.94 4.38 9.07
N MET A 362 -19.43 4.49 10.30
CA MET A 362 -18.76 5.68 10.77
C MET A 362 -17.73 5.31 11.84
N SER A 363 -16.71 6.15 11.99
CA SER A 363 -15.75 5.96 13.06
C SER A 363 -16.40 6.18 14.43
N ASP A 364 -15.80 5.63 15.48
CA ASP A 364 -16.28 5.82 16.85
C ASP A 364 -16.28 7.31 17.24
N GLU A 365 -15.26 8.07 16.80
CA GLU A 365 -15.15 9.50 17.03
C GLU A 365 -16.32 10.27 16.41
N THR A 366 -16.70 9.92 15.18
CA THR A 366 -17.82 10.53 14.45
C THR A 366 -19.15 10.21 15.13
N LEU A 367 -19.35 8.97 15.57
CA LEU A 367 -20.54 8.55 16.31
C LEU A 367 -20.66 9.29 17.65
N GLN A 368 -19.56 9.42 18.38
CA GLN A 368 -19.52 10.18 19.63
C GLN A 368 -19.82 11.66 19.41
N GLN A 369 -19.30 12.26 18.33
CA GLN A 369 -19.56 13.67 18.01
C GLN A 369 -21.03 13.91 17.63
N LEU A 370 -21.62 13.04 16.81
CA LEU A 370 -23.04 13.11 16.45
C LEU A 370 -23.96 12.98 17.68
N SER A 371 -23.63 12.05 18.58
CA SER A 371 -24.34 11.88 19.86
C SER A 371 -24.29 13.14 20.73
N ARG A 372 -23.14 13.84 20.77
CA ARG A 372 -23.00 15.10 21.52
C ARG A 372 -23.79 16.24 20.89
N ASN A 373 -23.77 16.37 19.57
CA ASN A 373 -24.48 17.42 18.85
C ASN A 373 -26.01 17.28 18.99
N HIS A 374 -26.52 16.05 19.09
CA HIS A 374 -27.94 15.79 19.31
C HIS A 374 -28.43 16.21 20.71
N LYS A 375 -27.55 16.42 21.70
CA LYS A 375 -27.92 16.91 23.04
C LYS A 375 -28.13 18.43 23.10
N LEU A 376 -27.85 19.17 22.02
CA LEU A 376 -27.94 20.64 21.98
C LEU A 376 -29.24 21.18 21.38
N VAL A 377 -30.21 20.32 21.01
CA VAL A 377 -31.57 20.79 20.67
C VAL A 377 -32.32 21.02 21.99
N PRO A 378 -32.65 22.27 22.38
CA PRO A 378 -33.42 22.51 23.58
C PRO A 378 -34.83 21.90 23.41
N PRO A 379 -35.47 21.42 24.49
CA PRO A 379 -36.91 21.23 24.45
C PRO A 379 -37.53 22.59 24.11
N GLU A 380 -38.46 22.64 23.16
CA GLU A 380 -39.25 23.85 22.92
C GLU A 380 -39.74 24.41 24.27
N GLU A 381 -39.27 25.61 24.61
CA GLU A 381 -39.73 26.34 25.76
C GLU A 381 -41.23 26.54 25.61
N LYS A 382 -42.00 25.89 26.48
CA LYS A 382 -43.38 26.30 26.71
C LYS A 382 -43.33 27.70 27.30
N GLU A 383 -43.49 28.72 26.46
CA GLU A 383 -43.69 30.09 26.93
C GLU A 383 -44.92 30.14 27.87
N PRO A 384 -44.77 30.65 29.10
CA PRO A 384 -45.90 30.89 29.98
C PRO A 384 -46.60 32.20 29.60
N GLY A 385 -47.90 32.09 29.30
CA GLY A 385 -48.89 33.10 29.68
C GLY A 385 -48.82 34.46 28.98
N LEU A 386 -49.57 34.56 27.88
CA LEU A 386 -50.19 35.74 27.30
C LEU A 386 -50.37 36.96 28.27
N ARG A 387 -49.69 38.08 27.99
CA ARG A 387 -50.27 39.42 28.13
C ARG A 387 -50.57 39.97 26.74
N VAL A 388 -51.85 40.26 26.54
CA VAL A 388 -52.54 40.64 25.31
C VAL A 388 -52.06 42.00 24.77
N SER A 389 -51.79 42.12 23.46
CA SER A 389 -52.51 43.07 22.59
C SER A 389 -52.16 42.94 21.10
N HIS A 390 -53.24 42.77 20.31
CA HIS A 390 -53.43 43.16 18.91
C HIS A 390 -52.34 42.84 17.86
N GLY A 391 -52.44 41.65 17.27
CA GLY A 391 -51.83 41.36 15.96
C GLY A 391 -52.55 40.29 15.13
N PHE A 392 -53.42 39.48 15.73
CA PHE A 392 -53.94 38.28 15.07
C PHE A 392 -55.33 38.42 14.42
N ARG A 393 -55.91 39.64 14.37
CA ARG A 393 -57.28 39.84 13.84
C ARG A 393 -57.33 40.23 12.35
N GLU A 394 -56.20 40.57 11.72
CA GLU A 394 -56.20 41.16 10.37
C GLU A 394 -55.71 40.26 9.23
N LYS A 395 -55.18 39.05 9.49
CA LYS A 395 -54.68 38.18 8.41
C LYS A 395 -55.48 36.90 8.16
N TYR A 396 -56.22 36.39 9.13
CA TYR A 396 -57.00 35.15 8.97
C TYR A 396 -58.26 35.30 9.83
N GLY A 397 -59.43 35.37 9.19
CA GLY A 397 -60.72 35.63 9.86
C GLY A 397 -61.01 34.66 11.01
N ALA A 398 -61.94 35.04 11.90
CA ALA A 398 -62.29 34.27 13.09
C ALA A 398 -62.84 32.88 12.72
N GLY A 399 -61.99 31.86 12.77
CA GLY A 399 -62.38 30.46 12.58
C GLY A 399 -63.35 29.97 13.66
N TYR A 400 -64.25 29.08 13.29
CA TYR A 400 -65.25 28.48 14.19
C TYR A 400 -64.70 27.25 14.91
N LYS A 401 -65.08 27.09 16.18
CA LYS A 401 -64.79 25.90 17.00
C LYS A 401 -65.71 24.75 16.60
N LEU A 402 -65.15 23.61 16.19
CA LEU A 402 -65.89 22.36 16.08
C LEU A 402 -65.97 21.71 17.47
N ASP A 403 -67.17 21.60 18.01
CA ASP A 403 -67.43 20.94 19.28
C ASP A 403 -67.70 19.44 19.04
N HIS A 404 -66.97 18.58 19.76
CA HIS A 404 -67.09 17.13 19.63
C HIS A 404 -67.40 16.55 21.01
N SER A 405 -68.68 16.58 21.42
CA SER A 405 -69.20 15.64 22.39
C SER A 405 -70.72 15.52 22.32
N GLN A 406 -71.19 14.32 21.95
CA GLN A 406 -72.25 13.53 22.61
C GLN A 406 -72.81 12.49 21.63
N ASN A 407 -72.13 11.34 21.51
CA ASN A 407 -72.79 10.12 21.09
C ASN A 407 -73.39 9.48 22.34
N LYS A 408 -74.59 9.95 22.73
CA LYS A 408 -75.44 9.28 23.72
C LYS A 408 -76.28 8.23 22.99
N GLY A 409 -76.12 6.98 23.40
CA GLY A 409 -76.87 5.86 22.87
C GLY A 409 -78.38 6.02 22.98
N LYS A 410 -79.08 5.42 22.02
CA LYS A 410 -80.44 4.93 22.20
C LYS A 410 -80.48 3.45 21.82
N ASN A 411 -80.45 2.62 22.86
CA ASN A 411 -81.08 1.31 22.85
C ASN A 411 -82.60 1.51 22.74
N SER A 412 -83.24 0.89 21.75
CA SER A 412 -84.65 0.52 21.77
C SER A 412 -84.70 -0.96 21.38
N HIS A 413 -84.63 -1.85 22.37
CA HIS A 413 -85.76 -2.63 22.89
C HIS A 413 -86.44 -3.52 21.83
N SER A 414 -86.13 -4.81 21.89
CA SER A 414 -86.95 -5.92 21.43
C SER A 414 -87.95 -6.31 22.54
N GLY A 415 -89.17 -6.70 22.15
CA GLY A 415 -90.07 -7.48 23.01
C GLY A 415 -91.57 -7.36 22.74
N GLY A 416 -92.11 -8.29 21.94
CA GLY A 416 -93.34 -9.01 22.28
C GLY A 416 -94.67 -8.59 21.63
N SER A 417 -95.04 -9.27 20.53
CA SER A 417 -96.21 -10.18 20.46
C SER A 417 -96.08 -11.06 19.21
#